data_AF-A0A1I3WBQ2-F1
#
_entry.id   AF-A0A1I3WBQ2-F1
#
_cell.length_a   1.000
_cell.length_b   1.000
_cell.length_c   1.000
_cell.angle_alpha   90.00
_cell.angle_beta   90.00
_cell.angle_gamma   90.00
#
_symmetry.space_group_name_H-M   'P 1'
#
loop_
_entity.id
_entity.type
_entity.pdbx_description
1 polymer ?
#
loop_
_entity_poly.entity_id
_entity_poly.type
_entity_poly.pdbx_seq_one_letter_code
_entity_poly.pdbx_strand_id
1 'polypeptide(L)'
;MMKPAFLGGAAALLAAFPALAGPVGSGLSHTNEVARRAAQRTITVVQSDPACARQAAERVRAHDGVAWAKTRPGKVLIAFRSEEHATRGAAEVRAVVAESCRAA
;
A
#
# COMPACT_ATOMS: atom_id res chain seq x y z
N MET A 1 -51.19 28.69 30.51
CA MET A 1 -51.12 30.02 29.87
C MET A 1 -49.70 30.56 30.02
N MET A 2 -49.23 31.27 28.98
CA MET A 2 -48.11 32.20 28.95
C MET A 2 -46.67 31.68 28.95
N LYS A 3 -46.16 31.62 27.72
CA LYS A 3 -44.77 31.87 27.29
C LYS A 3 -44.28 33.22 27.85
N PRO A 4 -42.97 33.38 28.07
CA PRO A 4 -42.30 34.59 27.62
C PRO A 4 -41.20 34.26 26.61
N ALA A 5 -41.25 35.05 25.55
CA ALA A 5 -40.24 35.15 24.51
C ALA A 5 -38.96 35.77 25.09
N PHE A 6 -37.83 35.15 24.82
CA PHE A 6 -36.54 35.84 24.77
C PHE A 6 -36.05 35.76 23.32
N LEU A 7 -36.26 36.86 22.60
CA LEU A 7 -35.43 37.21 21.45
C LEU A 7 -34.05 37.56 21.97
N GLY A 8 -33.00 36.98 21.40
CA GLY A 8 -31.65 37.48 21.64
C GLY A 8 -30.55 36.52 21.24
N GLY A 9 -30.22 36.52 19.94
CA GLY A 9 -28.84 36.32 19.48
C GLY A 9 -28.32 34.88 19.42
N ALA A 10 -28.12 34.39 18.20
CA ALA A 10 -26.79 34.17 17.63
C ALA A 10 -26.87 33.21 16.44
N ALA A 11 -26.48 33.76 15.28
CA ALA A 11 -25.89 33.06 14.14
C ALA A 11 -26.57 31.77 13.69
N ALA A 12 -27.59 31.95 12.84
CA ALA A 12 -27.90 30.94 11.84
C ALA A 12 -26.63 30.62 11.03
N LEU A 13 -26.15 29.40 11.21
CA LEU A 13 -25.39 28.62 10.25
C LEU A 13 -25.94 28.82 8.83
N LEU A 14 -25.04 28.75 7.84
CA LEU A 14 -25.26 28.77 6.38
C LEU A 14 -24.88 30.09 5.70
N ALA A 15 -23.58 30.39 5.70
CA ALA A 15 -22.96 31.01 4.56
C ALA A 15 -21.88 30.05 4.03
N ALA A 16 -22.23 29.38 2.94
CA ALA A 16 -21.29 28.67 2.11
C ALA A 16 -20.19 29.63 1.66
N PHE A 17 -18.96 29.39 2.11
CA PHE A 17 -17.76 29.88 1.46
C PHE A 17 -16.79 28.70 1.38
N PRO A 18 -16.41 28.25 0.17
CA PRO A 18 -15.28 27.34 0.02
C PRO A 18 -14.04 28.16 0.39
N ALA A 19 -13.69 28.10 1.66
CA ALA A 19 -12.52 28.76 2.18
C ALA A 19 -11.28 28.08 1.56
N LEU A 20 -10.63 28.84 0.70
CA LEU A 20 -9.23 28.73 0.32
C LEU A 20 -8.87 27.48 -0.49
N ALA A 21 -8.95 27.64 -1.81
CA ALA A 21 -7.92 27.15 -2.70
C ALA A 21 -6.55 27.72 -2.28
N GLY A 22 -5.93 27.09 -1.27
CA GLY A 22 -4.47 27.13 -1.11
C GLY A 22 -3.82 26.35 -2.25
N PRO A 23 -2.50 26.50 -2.48
CA PRO A 23 -1.82 25.80 -3.57
C PRO A 23 -1.93 24.28 -3.38
N VAL A 24 -2.90 23.70 -4.09
CA VAL A 24 -3.04 22.26 -4.28
C VAL A 24 -1.92 21.85 -5.22
N GLY A 25 -1.00 20.99 -4.78
CA GLY A 25 -0.16 20.25 -5.74
C GLY A 25 1.33 20.18 -5.47
N SER A 26 1.75 19.80 -4.26
CA SER A 26 3.11 19.27 -4.08
C SER A 26 3.15 17.98 -3.27
N GLY A 27 2.28 17.85 -2.26
CA GLY A 27 2.17 16.61 -1.47
C GLY A 27 1.70 15.40 -2.27
N LEU A 28 0.67 15.55 -3.13
CA LEU A 28 0.15 14.45 -3.95
C LEU A 28 1.13 13.98 -5.02
N SER A 29 1.90 14.90 -5.63
CA SER A 29 2.92 14.57 -6.61
C SER A 29 4.05 13.75 -5.97
N HIS A 30 4.43 14.09 -4.74
CA HIS A 30 5.42 13.31 -4.00
C HIS A 30 4.88 11.92 -3.61
N THR A 31 3.61 11.82 -3.18
CA THR A 31 2.96 10.54 -2.88
C THR A 31 2.85 9.65 -4.12
N ASN A 32 2.53 10.23 -5.29
CA ASN A 32 2.43 9.49 -6.55
C ASN A 32 3.80 8.97 -7.00
N GLU A 33 4.84 9.79 -6.91
CA GLU A 33 6.22 9.40 -7.23
C GLU A 33 6.75 8.30 -6.30
N VAL A 34 6.46 8.40 -5.00
CA VAL A 34 6.83 7.35 -4.02
C VAL A 34 6.06 6.05 -4.31
N ALA A 35 4.77 6.12 -4.63
CA ALA A 35 3.98 4.95 -4.99
C ALA A 35 4.48 4.29 -6.28
N ARG A 36 4.83 5.08 -7.30
CA ARG A 36 5.39 4.59 -8.56
C ARG A 36 6.73 3.88 -8.34
N ARG A 37 7.65 4.50 -7.60
CA ARG A 37 8.94 3.88 -7.24
C ARG A 37 8.76 2.63 -6.39
N ALA A 38 7.79 2.63 -5.49
CA ALA A 38 7.43 1.45 -4.71
C ALA A 38 6.89 0.33 -5.60
N ALA A 39 6.08 0.64 -6.61
CA ALA A 39 5.58 -0.34 -7.57
C ALA A 39 6.71 -0.93 -8.43
N GLN A 40 7.68 -0.12 -8.88
CA GLN A 40 8.82 -0.56 -9.69
C GLN A 40 9.72 -1.56 -8.98
N ARG A 41 9.85 -1.46 -7.65
CA ARG A 41 10.61 -2.41 -6.82
C ARG A 41 9.77 -3.55 -6.24
N THR A 42 8.48 -3.64 -6.55
CA THR A 42 7.59 -4.66 -5.97
C THR A 42 7.11 -5.62 -7.03
N ILE A 43 7.24 -6.91 -6.76
CA ILE A 43 6.66 -7.98 -7.58
C ILE A 43 5.51 -8.66 -6.84
N THR A 44 4.58 -9.17 -7.63
CA THR A 44 3.47 -9.99 -7.14
C THR A 44 3.58 -11.37 -7.78
N VAL A 45 3.50 -12.41 -6.94
CA VAL A 45 3.44 -13.80 -7.39
C VAL A 45 2.09 -14.37 -6.98
N VAL A 46 1.30 -14.84 -7.94
CA VAL A 46 -0.02 -15.44 -7.67
C VAL A 46 0.21 -16.83 -7.10
N GLN A 47 -0.35 -17.12 -5.92
CA GLN A 47 -0.32 -18.44 -5.30
C GLN A 47 -1.63 -18.69 -4.55
N SER A 48 -2.37 -19.71 -4.98
CA SER A 48 -3.68 -20.04 -4.43
C SER A 48 -3.61 -20.77 -3.09
N ASP A 49 -2.56 -21.57 -2.88
CA ASP A 49 -2.39 -22.31 -1.63
C ASP A 49 -1.85 -21.40 -0.52
N PRO A 50 -2.61 -21.17 0.58
CA PRO A 50 -2.22 -20.24 1.62
C PRO A 50 -1.08 -20.76 2.50
N ALA A 51 -0.92 -22.08 2.64
CA ALA A 51 0.14 -22.68 3.45
C ALA A 51 1.50 -22.50 2.76
N CYS A 52 1.58 -22.83 1.47
CA CYS A 52 2.75 -22.53 0.67
C CYS A 52 3.00 -21.02 0.62
N ALA A 53 1.99 -20.20 0.32
CA ALA A 53 2.21 -18.77 0.14
C ALA A 53 2.79 -18.09 1.40
N ARG A 54 2.54 -18.66 2.60
CA ARG A 54 3.21 -18.27 3.84
C ARG A 54 4.67 -18.74 3.89
N GLN A 55 4.93 -20.02 3.65
CA GLN A 55 6.28 -20.59 3.66
C GLN A 55 7.20 -19.92 2.62
N ALA A 56 6.69 -19.70 1.41
CA ALA A 56 7.37 -18.99 0.35
C ALA A 56 7.70 -17.55 0.76
N ALA A 57 6.77 -16.82 1.41
CA ALA A 57 7.05 -15.47 1.90
C ALA A 57 8.15 -15.45 2.97
N GLU A 58 8.19 -16.45 3.85
CA GLU A 58 9.25 -16.58 4.86
C GLU A 58 10.62 -16.85 4.22
N ARG A 59 10.69 -17.75 3.24
CA ARG A 59 11.93 -18.05 2.51
C ARG A 59 12.42 -16.86 1.67
N VAL A 60 11.51 -16.17 0.98
CA VAL A 60 11.86 -15.00 0.17
C VAL A 60 12.38 -13.84 1.02
N ARG A 61 11.97 -13.70 2.29
CA ARG A 61 12.56 -12.68 3.19
C ARG A 61 14.05 -12.87 3.43
N ALA A 62 14.55 -14.10 3.33
CA ALA A 62 15.98 -14.39 3.49
C ALA A 62 16.81 -14.09 2.22
N HIS A 63 16.16 -13.80 1.09
CA HIS A 63 16.84 -13.56 -0.18
C HIS A 63 17.53 -12.19 -0.18
N ASP A 64 18.74 -12.12 -0.72
CA ASP A 64 19.45 -10.84 -0.85
C ASP A 64 18.67 -9.88 -1.76
N GLY A 65 18.66 -8.61 -1.40
CA GLY A 65 17.96 -7.56 -2.12
C GLY A 65 16.47 -7.48 -1.80
N VAL A 66 15.89 -8.42 -1.05
CA VAL A 66 14.49 -8.30 -0.58
C VAL A 66 14.43 -7.39 0.65
N ALA A 67 13.53 -6.42 0.60
CA ALA A 67 13.23 -5.54 1.73
C ALA A 67 12.16 -6.15 2.64
N TRP A 68 11.10 -6.71 2.03
CA TRP A 68 10.06 -7.44 2.74
C TRP A 68 9.28 -8.36 1.80
N ALA A 69 8.69 -9.41 2.35
CA ALA A 69 7.68 -10.23 1.68
C ALA A 69 6.45 -10.43 2.58
N LYS A 70 5.26 -10.38 1.99
CA LYS A 70 3.98 -10.49 2.67
C LYS A 70 3.01 -11.34 1.85
N THR A 71 2.32 -12.25 2.52
CA THR A 71 1.24 -13.02 1.92
C THR A 71 -0.06 -12.22 1.96
N ARG A 72 -0.81 -12.29 0.86
CA ARG A 72 -2.20 -11.82 0.73
C ARG A 72 -3.04 -12.98 0.18
N PRO A 73 -4.37 -12.95 0.32
CA PRO A 73 -5.22 -13.95 -0.32
C PRO A 73 -4.89 -14.09 -1.81
N GLY A 74 -4.51 -15.30 -2.23
CA GLY A 74 -4.17 -15.63 -3.61
C GLY A 74 -2.84 -15.11 -4.15
N LYS A 75 -1.99 -14.45 -3.33
CA LYS A 75 -0.71 -13.90 -3.81
C LYS A 75 0.34 -13.64 -2.73
N VAL A 76 1.59 -13.64 -3.13
CA VAL A 76 2.74 -13.15 -2.35
C VAL A 76 3.21 -11.82 -2.93
N LEU A 77 3.21 -10.78 -2.10
CA LEU A 77 3.77 -9.47 -2.41
C LEU A 77 5.20 -9.40 -1.90
N ILE A 78 6.13 -9.03 -2.78
CA ILE A 78 7.56 -9.00 -2.48
C ILE A 78 8.10 -7.65 -2.91
N ALA A 79 8.69 -6.89 -2.00
CA ALA A 79 9.38 -5.66 -2.33
C ALA A 79 10.88 -5.84 -2.18
N PHE A 80 11.61 -5.38 -3.19
CA PHE A 80 13.05 -5.29 -3.18
C PHE A 80 13.52 -3.97 -2.57
N ARG A 81 14.78 -3.94 -2.14
CA ARG A 81 15.46 -2.76 -1.60
C ARG A 81 15.61 -1.67 -2.65
N SER A 82 15.86 -2.05 -3.91
CA SER A 82 15.96 -1.16 -5.07
C SER A 82 15.32 -1.76 -6.32
N GLU A 83 15.08 -0.93 -7.33
CA GLU A 83 14.64 -1.38 -8.66
C GLU A 83 15.65 -2.31 -9.31
N GLU A 84 16.95 -2.03 -9.16
CA GLU A 84 18.02 -2.88 -9.72
C GLU A 84 18.02 -4.29 -9.11
N HIS A 85 17.78 -4.41 -7.80
CA HIS A 85 17.57 -5.71 -7.16
C HIS A 85 16.29 -6.40 -7.65
N ALA A 86 15.22 -5.65 -7.93
CA ALA A 86 14.03 -6.23 -8.51
C ALA A 86 14.29 -6.78 -9.92
N THR A 87 14.96 -6.02 -10.79
CA THR A 87 15.27 -6.45 -12.15
C THR A 87 16.18 -7.69 -12.17
N ARG A 88 17.21 -7.73 -11.32
CA ARG A 88 18.12 -8.88 -11.25
C ARG A 88 17.53 -10.10 -10.53
N GLY A 89 16.85 -9.87 -9.41
CA GLY A 89 16.43 -10.92 -8.48
C GLY A 89 15.00 -11.41 -8.67
N ALA A 90 14.16 -10.77 -9.49
CA ALA A 90 12.76 -11.17 -9.62
C ALA A 90 12.57 -12.59 -10.13
N ALA A 91 13.39 -13.04 -11.09
CA ALA A 91 13.29 -14.41 -11.64
C ALA A 91 13.69 -15.45 -10.58
N GLU A 92 14.78 -15.21 -9.87
CA GLU A 92 15.28 -16.08 -8.80
C GLU A 92 14.28 -16.19 -7.65
N VAL A 93 13.75 -15.06 -7.19
CA VAL A 93 12.71 -15.02 -6.15
C VAL A 93 11.44 -15.75 -6.59
N ARG A 94 11.02 -15.62 -7.86
CA ARG A 94 9.89 -16.40 -8.39
C ARG A 94 10.18 -17.90 -8.37
N ALA A 95 11.41 -18.32 -8.67
CA ALA A 95 11.82 -19.71 -8.58
C ALA A 95 11.79 -20.21 -7.12
N VAL A 96 12.23 -19.41 -6.15
CA VAL A 96 12.13 -19.73 -4.72
C VAL A 96 10.68 -19.92 -4.28
N VAL A 97 9.76 -19.06 -4.75
CA VAL A 97 8.33 -19.22 -4.46
C VAL A 97 7.79 -20.51 -5.08
N ALA A 98 8.10 -20.78 -6.35
CA ALA A 98 7.66 -21.98 -7.03
C ALA A 98 8.17 -23.25 -6.35
N GLU A 99 9.45 -23.28 -5.97
CA GLU A 99 10.07 -24.42 -5.29
C GLU A 99 9.49 -24.66 -3.91
N SER A 100 9.21 -23.58 -3.16
CA SER A 100 8.54 -23.69 -1.87
C SER A 100 7.14 -24.28 -1.99
N CYS A 101 6.44 -24.06 -3.11
CA CYS A 101 5.11 -24.63 -3.34
C CYS A 101 5.11 -26.02 -3.97
N ARG A 102 6.22 -26.49 -4.52
CA ARG A 102 6.36 -27.89 -4.94
C ARG A 102 6.64 -28.81 -3.76
N ALA A 103 7.30 -28.29 -2.73
CA ALA A 103 7.69 -29.04 -1.54
C ALA A 103 6.61 -29.05 -0.44
N ALA A 104 5.48 -28.38 -0.66
CA ALA A 104 4.34 -28.27 0.27
C ALA A 104 3.21 -29.19 -0.16
#